data_AF-A0AAP0SAH5-F1
#
_entry.id   AF-A0AAP0SAH5-F1
#
_cell.length_a   1.000
_cell.length_b   1.000
_cell.length_c   1.000
_cell.angle_alpha   90.00
_cell.angle_beta   90.00
_cell.angle_gamma   90.00
#
_symmetry.space_group_name_H-M   'P 1'
#
loop_
_entity.id
_entity.type
_entity.pdbx_description
1 polymer ?
#
loop_
_entity_poly.entity_id
_entity_poly.type
_entity_poly.pdbx_seq_one_letter_code
_entity_poly.pdbx_strand_id
1 'polypeptide(L)'
;MKSAFRNAYFTLSRSLNPNPSPNFPFSLHTISAIPLFHSRIFRPLSTATPPPPPPPPPPYSSMADGAAHALPPSSSLEKQFEDFRHQLDESGSLRERIRAVAMEIESATRLMHANLLLVHQSRPIPEVLEKAKVQIEVLKELYSQLVEVLRECQGHYYRYHGDWRSETQTVVSLLAFMHWLETGILLMHNEAEEKLGLNTSEFGLDIEDYLIGVCFMSNELPRYVVNQVTAGDYDCPRKVLKFLTDLHAAFRMLNLRNDFLRKKFDGMKYDLRRVEEVYYDVKIRGLAVNGDSKEDQGIPGQS
;
A
#
# COMPACT_ATOMS: atom_id res chain seq x y z
N MET A 1 41.09 -32.32 44.43
CA MET A 1 41.70 -32.38 43.09
C MET A 1 41.31 -31.13 42.29
N LYS A 2 41.98 -30.84 41.17
CA LYS A 2 42.09 -29.47 40.62
C LYS A 2 40.89 -29.03 39.78
N SER A 3 40.58 -27.73 39.86
CA SER A 3 39.75 -26.98 38.89
C SER A 3 40.53 -26.72 37.59
N ALA A 4 39.82 -26.57 36.46
CA ALA A 4 40.39 -26.17 35.18
C ALA A 4 39.49 -25.14 34.47
N PHE A 5 39.88 -23.87 34.55
CA PHE A 5 39.39 -22.80 33.67
C PHE A 5 39.96 -22.99 32.25
N ARG A 6 39.27 -22.45 31.23
CA ARG A 6 39.96 -21.94 30.04
C ARG A 6 39.22 -20.73 29.42
N ASN A 7 39.78 -19.55 29.66
CA ASN A 7 39.60 -18.38 28.80
C ASN A 7 40.58 -18.46 27.62
N ALA A 8 40.23 -17.85 26.49
CA ALA A 8 41.19 -17.39 25.49
C ALA A 8 40.64 -16.16 24.75
N TYR A 9 41.16 -14.98 25.10
CA TYR A 9 41.12 -13.79 24.24
C TYR A 9 42.36 -13.79 23.36
N PHE A 10 42.27 -13.27 22.13
CA PHE A 10 43.38 -12.60 21.46
C PHE A 10 42.89 -11.56 20.45
N THR A 11 43.68 -10.51 20.24
CA THR A 11 43.28 -9.26 19.59
C THR A 11 44.33 -8.71 18.63
N LEU A 12 43.84 -8.01 17.59
CA LEU A 12 44.41 -6.79 16.95
C LEU A 12 45.55 -6.83 15.90
N SER A 13 45.39 -5.93 14.92
CA SER A 13 46.35 -5.22 14.03
C SER A 13 46.29 -5.63 12.54
N ARG A 14 45.93 -4.84 11.50
CA ARG A 14 45.95 -3.38 11.13
C ARG A 14 47.20 -2.93 10.33
N SER A 15 47.02 -2.57 9.04
CA SER A 15 47.93 -1.71 8.22
C SER A 15 47.22 -1.11 6.98
N LEU A 16 47.90 -0.23 6.21
CA LEU A 16 47.37 0.66 5.12
C LEU A 16 48.36 0.70 3.90
N ASN A 17 48.18 1.38 2.74
CA ASN A 17 47.21 2.44 2.38
C ASN A 17 46.58 2.40 0.94
N PRO A 18 47.09 3.07 -0.14
CA PRO A 18 46.22 4.02 -0.88
C PRO A 18 45.92 3.74 -2.37
N ASN A 19 44.99 4.55 -2.92
CA ASN A 19 44.42 4.70 -4.29
C ASN A 19 45.42 4.94 -5.47
N PRO A 20 45.04 4.97 -6.80
CA PRO A 20 43.70 5.14 -7.43
C PRO A 20 43.31 4.23 -8.65
N SER A 21 42.18 4.57 -9.32
CA SER A 21 41.43 3.97 -10.46
C SER A 21 42.08 4.01 -11.88
N PRO A 22 41.44 3.62 -13.03
CA PRO A 22 40.16 2.90 -13.33
C PRO A 22 40.26 1.74 -14.38
N ASN A 23 39.18 0.95 -14.59
CA ASN A 23 38.58 0.56 -15.91
C ASN A 23 37.64 -0.68 -15.87
N PHE A 24 36.58 -0.66 -16.70
CA PHE A 24 35.68 -1.79 -17.01
C PHE A 24 36.30 -2.79 -18.00
N PRO A 25 35.82 -4.06 -18.09
CA PRO A 25 34.74 -4.37 -19.03
C PRO A 25 33.66 -5.34 -18.50
N PHE A 26 32.56 -5.44 -19.26
CA PHE A 26 31.42 -6.34 -19.04
C PHE A 26 31.79 -7.83 -19.07
N SER A 27 31.05 -8.66 -18.32
CA SER A 27 30.58 -9.95 -18.84
C SER A 27 29.28 -10.42 -18.16
N LEU A 28 28.39 -11.01 -18.95
CA LEU A 28 27.10 -11.55 -18.51
C LEU A 28 27.28 -12.99 -18.00
N HIS A 29 26.71 -13.33 -16.83
CA HIS A 29 26.41 -14.71 -16.50
C HIS A 29 25.05 -14.88 -15.78
N THR A 30 24.24 -15.73 -16.39
CA THR A 30 22.95 -16.29 -15.91
C THR A 30 23.14 -17.41 -14.87
N ILE A 31 22.01 -17.98 -14.38
CA ILE A 31 21.87 -19.17 -13.49
C ILE A 31 21.90 -18.78 -11.99
N SER A 32 21.05 -19.26 -11.06
CA SER A 32 19.99 -20.30 -11.10
C SER A 32 18.77 -19.91 -10.24
N ALA A 33 17.62 -20.54 -10.49
CA ALA A 33 16.48 -20.51 -9.57
C ALA A 33 16.58 -21.62 -8.49
N ILE A 34 16.05 -21.36 -7.30
CA ILE A 34 15.93 -22.31 -6.18
C ILE A 34 14.44 -22.67 -5.99
N PRO A 35 14.07 -23.96 -5.81
CA PRO A 35 12.67 -24.39 -5.85
C PRO A 35 11.95 -24.19 -4.51
N LEU A 36 10.67 -23.78 -4.59
CA LEU A 36 9.73 -23.84 -3.47
C LEU A 36 9.01 -25.18 -3.46
N PHE A 37 9.26 -25.98 -2.41
CA PHE A 37 8.50 -27.19 -2.13
C PHE A 37 7.06 -26.84 -1.71
N HIS A 38 6.08 -27.52 -2.28
CA HIS A 38 4.71 -27.53 -1.75
C HIS A 38 4.24 -28.98 -1.57
N SER A 39 4.02 -29.36 -0.32
CA SER A 39 3.64 -30.70 0.11
C SER A 39 2.17 -30.99 -0.25
N ARG A 40 1.93 -31.95 -1.15
CA ARG A 40 0.60 -32.51 -1.39
C ARG A 40 0.39 -33.77 -0.56
N ILE A 41 -0.61 -33.75 0.31
CA ILE A 41 -1.07 -34.93 1.05
C ILE A 41 -1.87 -35.82 0.09
N PHE A 42 -1.45 -37.09 -0.04
CA PHE A 42 -2.17 -38.08 -0.82
C PHE A 42 -3.44 -38.56 -0.09
N ARG A 43 -4.55 -38.71 -0.82
CA ARG A 43 -5.74 -39.48 -0.41
C ARG A 43 -5.96 -40.59 -1.46
N PRO A 44 -6.24 -41.84 -1.07
CA PRO A 44 -6.26 -42.95 -2.02
C PRO A 44 -7.48 -42.93 -2.94
N LEU A 45 -7.25 -43.41 -4.16
CA LEU A 45 -8.22 -43.49 -5.26
C LEU A 45 -9.21 -44.64 -5.02
N SER A 46 -10.51 -44.36 -5.15
CA SER A 46 -11.55 -45.38 -5.22
C SER A 46 -11.96 -45.60 -6.68
N THR A 47 -12.24 -46.84 -7.05
CA THR A 47 -12.46 -47.26 -8.43
C THR A 47 -13.81 -46.78 -8.97
N ALA A 48 -13.78 -45.93 -10.00
CA ALA A 48 -14.93 -45.62 -10.83
C ALA A 48 -14.61 -45.94 -12.30
N THR A 49 -15.54 -46.59 -12.99
CA THR A 49 -15.43 -46.97 -14.40
C THR A 49 -15.48 -45.74 -15.33
N PRO A 50 -14.82 -45.78 -16.50
CA PRO A 50 -14.88 -44.68 -17.46
C PRO A 50 -16.27 -44.58 -18.12
N PRO A 51 -16.74 -43.37 -18.47
CA PRO A 51 -17.97 -43.19 -19.23
C PRO A 51 -17.80 -43.64 -20.70
N PRO A 52 -18.89 -44.03 -21.39
CA PRO A 52 -18.84 -44.43 -22.80
C PRO A 52 -18.51 -43.23 -23.72
N PRO A 53 -17.92 -43.48 -24.91
CA PRO A 53 -17.61 -42.43 -25.87
C PRO A 53 -18.88 -41.81 -26.49
N PRO A 54 -18.83 -40.55 -26.95
CA PRO A 54 -19.94 -39.90 -27.63
C PRO A 54 -20.21 -40.55 -29.01
N PRO A 55 -21.46 -40.49 -29.51
CA PRO A 55 -21.80 -41.02 -30.83
C PRO A 55 -21.14 -40.21 -31.97
N PRO A 56 -20.89 -40.83 -33.13
CA PRO A 56 -20.34 -40.12 -34.28
C PRO A 56 -21.32 -39.08 -34.85
N PRO A 57 -20.83 -37.99 -35.47
CA PRO A 57 -21.68 -37.02 -36.16
C PRO A 57 -22.40 -37.66 -37.35
N PRO A 58 -23.57 -37.14 -37.75
CA PRO A 58 -24.31 -37.65 -38.90
C PRO A 58 -23.53 -37.45 -40.21
N PRO A 59 -23.84 -38.22 -41.28
CA PRO A 59 -23.09 -38.15 -42.53
C PRO A 59 -23.19 -36.76 -43.16
N TYR A 60 -22.04 -36.19 -43.54
CA TYR A 60 -22.00 -35.05 -44.44
C TYR A 60 -22.67 -35.43 -45.76
N SER A 61 -23.85 -34.87 -46.03
CA SER A 61 -24.41 -34.88 -47.38
C SER A 61 -23.56 -33.97 -48.26
N SER A 62 -22.82 -34.58 -49.18
CA SER A 62 -22.17 -33.88 -50.28
C SER A 62 -23.23 -33.31 -51.21
N MET A 63 -23.68 -32.08 -50.95
CA MET A 63 -24.39 -31.25 -51.92
C MET A 63 -23.35 -30.45 -52.70
N ALA A 64 -22.81 -31.08 -53.74
CA ALA A 64 -22.18 -30.35 -54.82
C ALA A 64 -23.28 -29.75 -55.70
N ASP A 65 -23.07 -28.51 -56.12
CA ASP A 65 -23.95 -27.67 -56.94
C ASP A 65 -25.18 -27.06 -56.24
N GLY A 66 -25.41 -25.76 -56.47
CA GLY A 66 -26.46 -24.97 -55.81
C GLY A 66 -26.02 -23.63 -55.21
N ALA A 67 -25.71 -22.66 -56.09
CA ALA A 67 -25.68 -21.21 -55.85
C ALA A 67 -24.95 -20.65 -54.60
N ALA A 68 -23.95 -19.79 -54.87
CA ALA A 68 -23.33 -18.93 -53.86
C ALA A 68 -24.29 -17.84 -53.34
N HIS A 69 -25.19 -18.23 -52.44
CA HIS A 69 -25.91 -17.31 -51.55
C HIS A 69 -25.41 -17.50 -50.12
N ALA A 70 -24.15 -17.10 -49.90
CA ALA A 70 -23.84 -16.46 -48.63
C ALA A 70 -24.78 -15.24 -48.54
N LEU A 71 -25.82 -15.35 -47.71
CA LEU A 71 -26.62 -14.20 -47.32
C LEU A 71 -25.63 -13.13 -46.87
N PRO A 72 -25.62 -11.92 -47.48
CA PRO A 72 -24.71 -10.89 -47.05
C PRO A 72 -24.98 -10.67 -45.57
N PRO A 73 -23.94 -10.67 -44.70
CA PRO A 73 -24.12 -10.27 -43.31
C PRO A 73 -24.90 -8.96 -43.34
N SER A 74 -26.05 -8.92 -42.67
CA SER A 74 -26.97 -7.80 -42.83
C SER A 74 -26.22 -6.53 -42.45
N SER A 75 -26.01 -5.61 -43.40
CA SER A 75 -25.02 -4.53 -43.27
C SER A 75 -25.24 -3.63 -42.03
N SER A 76 -26.47 -3.61 -41.51
CA SER A 76 -26.81 -3.02 -40.21
C SER A 76 -26.10 -3.66 -39.01
N LEU A 77 -25.90 -4.99 -38.98
CA LEU A 77 -25.19 -5.68 -37.90
C LEU A 77 -23.68 -5.47 -38.02
N GLU A 78 -23.11 -5.54 -39.23
CA GLU A 78 -21.68 -5.25 -39.44
C GLU A 78 -21.35 -3.84 -38.99
N LYS A 79 -22.19 -2.87 -39.35
CA LYS A 79 -22.05 -1.49 -38.88
C LYS A 79 -22.10 -1.39 -37.35
N GLN A 80 -23.04 -2.07 -36.69
CA GLN A 80 -23.09 -2.09 -35.22
C GLN A 80 -21.82 -2.70 -34.59
N PHE A 81 -21.26 -3.75 -35.17
CA PHE A 81 -20.00 -4.33 -34.70
C PHE A 81 -18.78 -3.43 -34.97
N GLU A 82 -18.80 -2.62 -36.03
CA GLU A 82 -17.79 -1.60 -36.30
C GLU A 82 -17.89 -0.43 -35.31
N ASP A 83 -19.10 0.07 -35.07
CA ASP A 83 -19.39 1.12 -34.09
C ASP A 83 -18.95 0.68 -32.67
N PHE A 84 -19.21 -0.58 -32.27
CA PHE A 84 -18.74 -1.13 -31.00
C PHE A 84 -17.21 -1.30 -30.95
N ARG A 85 -16.55 -1.61 -32.08
CA ARG A 85 -15.08 -1.72 -32.13
C ARG A 85 -14.44 -0.36 -31.86
N HIS A 86 -14.92 0.68 -32.53
CA HIS A 86 -14.46 2.07 -32.31
C HIS A 86 -14.58 2.48 -30.84
N GLN A 87 -15.73 2.24 -30.20
CA GLN A 87 -15.96 2.56 -28.78
C GLN A 87 -15.03 1.77 -27.83
N LEU A 88 -14.69 0.53 -28.17
CA LEU A 88 -13.75 -0.29 -27.40
C LEU A 88 -12.31 0.20 -27.58
N ASP A 89 -11.92 0.59 -28.79
CA ASP A 89 -10.58 1.11 -29.09
C ASP A 89 -10.35 2.48 -28.43
N GLU A 90 -11.33 3.39 -28.49
CA GLU A 90 -11.33 4.66 -27.76
C GLU A 90 -11.23 4.44 -26.23
N SER A 91 -12.06 3.56 -25.69
CA SER A 91 -12.00 3.19 -24.27
C SER A 91 -10.69 2.49 -23.89
N GLY A 92 -10.01 1.83 -24.84
CA GLY A 92 -8.73 1.18 -24.66
C GLY A 92 -7.60 2.20 -24.57
N SER A 93 -7.52 3.10 -25.55
CA SER A 93 -6.55 4.21 -25.62
C SER A 93 -6.66 5.14 -24.40
N LEU A 94 -7.87 5.45 -23.96
CA LEU A 94 -8.11 6.16 -22.72
C LEU A 94 -7.52 5.43 -21.50
N ARG A 95 -7.80 4.13 -21.35
CA ARG A 95 -7.30 3.33 -20.22
C ARG A 95 -5.78 3.21 -20.24
N GLU A 96 -5.15 3.26 -21.41
CA GLU A 96 -3.69 3.33 -21.55
C GLU A 96 -3.13 4.67 -21.04
N ARG A 97 -3.72 5.81 -21.43
CA ARG A 97 -3.32 7.13 -20.91
C ARG A 97 -3.51 7.27 -19.40
N ILE A 98 -4.64 6.80 -18.87
CA ILE A 98 -4.91 6.77 -17.42
C ILE A 98 -3.84 5.96 -16.68
N ARG A 99 -3.50 4.76 -17.17
CA ARG A 99 -2.45 3.93 -16.57
C ARG A 99 -1.06 4.56 -16.69
N ALA A 100 -0.76 5.26 -17.77
CA ALA A 100 0.51 5.98 -17.92
C ALA A 100 0.69 7.02 -16.81
N VAL A 101 -0.34 7.85 -16.54
CA VAL A 101 -0.31 8.81 -15.42
C VAL A 101 -0.24 8.08 -14.07
N ALA A 102 -0.99 6.99 -13.88
CA ALA A 102 -0.95 6.20 -12.65
C ALA A 102 0.44 5.58 -12.37
N MET A 103 1.19 5.17 -13.40
CA MET A 103 2.57 4.67 -13.26
C MET A 103 3.55 5.77 -12.82
N GLU A 104 3.37 7.01 -13.28
CA GLU A 104 4.16 8.15 -12.81
C GLU A 104 3.79 8.52 -11.36
N ILE A 105 2.51 8.45 -10.99
CA ILE A 105 2.05 8.60 -9.60
C ILE A 105 2.71 7.53 -8.71
N GLU A 106 2.70 6.25 -9.12
CA GLU A 106 3.40 5.17 -8.41
C GLU A 106 4.91 5.49 -8.26
N SER A 107 5.55 6.02 -9.31
CA SER A 107 6.96 6.40 -9.31
C SER A 107 7.29 7.48 -8.27
N ALA A 108 6.55 8.60 -8.28
CA ALA A 108 6.69 9.67 -7.29
C ALA A 108 6.36 9.17 -5.87
N THR A 109 5.33 8.33 -5.73
CA THR A 109 4.90 7.72 -4.46
C THR A 109 5.99 6.83 -3.86
N ARG A 110 6.66 5.99 -4.68
CA ARG A 110 7.80 5.17 -4.24
C ARG A 110 8.98 6.02 -3.76
N LEU A 111 9.26 7.15 -4.43
CA LEU A 111 10.31 8.07 -4.00
C LEU A 111 9.95 8.80 -2.68
N MET A 112 8.70 9.24 -2.53
CA MET A 112 8.20 9.82 -1.28
C MET A 112 8.26 8.82 -0.13
N HIS A 113 7.87 7.56 -0.36
CA HIS A 113 7.95 6.49 0.62
C HIS A 113 9.40 6.19 1.03
N ALA A 114 10.32 6.08 0.07
CA ALA A 114 11.74 5.85 0.34
C ALA A 114 12.36 6.96 1.21
N ASN A 115 11.96 8.21 1.01
CA ASN A 115 12.34 9.32 1.88
C ASN A 115 11.71 9.18 3.28
N LEU A 116 10.39 8.95 3.38
CA LEU A 116 9.69 8.83 4.68
C LEU A 116 10.22 7.67 5.54
N LEU A 117 10.65 6.55 4.94
CA LEU A 117 11.25 5.41 5.66
C LEU A 117 12.52 5.79 6.44
N LEU A 118 13.19 6.90 6.12
CA LEU A 118 14.33 7.42 6.88
C LEU A 118 13.96 7.83 8.31
N VAL A 119 12.66 8.06 8.60
CA VAL A 119 12.16 8.34 9.95
C VAL A 119 12.44 7.18 10.93
N HIS A 120 12.59 5.96 10.42
CA HIS A 120 12.95 4.77 11.21
C HIS A 120 14.46 4.67 11.50
N GLN A 121 15.29 5.53 10.93
CA GLN A 121 16.75 5.51 11.05
C GLN A 121 17.28 6.60 12.00
N SER A 122 16.45 7.04 12.96
CA SER A 122 16.75 8.11 13.92
C SER A 122 17.17 9.44 13.28
N ARG A 123 16.69 9.71 12.06
CA ARG A 123 16.88 11.00 11.37
C ARG A 123 15.97 12.08 11.98
N PRO A 124 16.40 13.36 12.03
CA PRO A 124 15.52 14.44 12.44
C PRO A 124 14.29 14.52 11.52
N ILE A 125 13.09 14.48 12.11
CA ILE A 125 11.82 14.54 11.38
C ILE A 125 11.79 15.68 10.34
N PRO A 126 12.20 16.93 10.64
CA PRO A 126 12.21 18.01 9.64
C PRO A 126 13.04 17.72 8.38
N GLU A 127 14.18 17.04 8.48
CA GLU A 127 15.04 16.70 7.32
C GLU A 127 14.34 15.70 6.39
N VAL A 128 13.58 14.77 6.98
CA VAL A 128 12.83 13.73 6.26
C VAL A 128 11.61 14.33 5.55
N LEU A 129 10.87 15.20 6.26
CA LEU A 129 9.66 15.84 5.75
C LEU A 129 9.94 16.78 4.57
N GLU A 130 11.04 17.53 4.61
CA GLU A 130 11.38 18.47 3.53
C GLU A 130 11.57 17.75 2.19
N LYS A 131 12.22 16.58 2.20
CA LYS A 131 12.39 15.72 1.02
C LYS A 131 11.07 15.11 0.54
N ALA A 132 10.13 14.84 1.45
CA ALA A 132 8.79 14.36 1.11
C ALA A 132 7.92 15.48 0.49
N LYS A 133 8.01 16.71 1.00
CA LYS A 133 7.25 17.88 0.49
C LYS A 133 7.50 18.17 -0.98
N VAL A 134 8.74 18.02 -1.46
CA VAL A 134 9.07 18.16 -2.89
C VAL A 134 8.26 17.17 -3.77
N GLN A 135 7.94 15.98 -3.26
CA GLN A 135 7.13 15.01 -4.01
C GLN A 135 5.63 15.34 -4.01
N ILE A 136 5.14 16.18 -3.08
CA ILE A 136 3.72 16.57 -3.03
C ILE A 136 3.37 17.45 -4.23
N GLU A 137 4.23 18.43 -4.59
CA GLU A 137 3.99 19.25 -5.77
C GLU A 137 4.04 18.42 -7.06
N VAL A 138 4.95 17.44 -7.16
CA VAL A 138 4.98 16.49 -8.29
C VAL A 138 3.69 15.66 -8.36
N LEU A 139 3.22 15.13 -7.22
CA LEU A 139 1.96 14.38 -7.16
C LEU A 139 0.77 15.26 -7.57
N LYS A 140 0.72 16.52 -7.13
CA LYS A 140 -0.32 17.49 -7.48
C LYS A 140 -0.34 17.81 -8.98
N GLU A 141 0.83 17.94 -9.62
CA GLU A 141 0.92 18.06 -11.09
C GLU A 141 0.39 16.79 -11.80
N LEU A 142 0.71 15.60 -11.29
CA LEU A 142 0.24 14.33 -11.85
C LEU A 142 -1.28 14.10 -11.66
N TYR A 143 -1.84 14.46 -10.51
CA TYR A 143 -3.29 14.45 -10.29
C TYR A 143 -4.01 15.48 -11.17
N SER A 144 -3.40 16.64 -11.42
CA SER A 144 -3.91 17.61 -12.40
C SER A 144 -3.94 17.00 -13.81
N GLN A 145 -2.86 16.33 -14.25
CA GLN A 145 -2.83 15.62 -15.54
C GLN A 145 -3.88 14.49 -15.61
N LEU A 146 -4.11 13.76 -14.52
CA LEU A 146 -5.16 12.75 -14.44
C LEU A 146 -6.56 13.37 -14.62
N VAL A 147 -6.82 14.51 -13.97
CA VAL A 147 -8.06 15.29 -14.13
C VAL A 147 -8.26 15.78 -15.58
N GLU A 148 -7.20 16.23 -16.26
CA GLU A 148 -7.27 16.59 -17.68
C GLU A 148 -7.72 15.40 -18.54
N VAL A 149 -7.12 14.22 -18.36
CA VAL A 149 -7.48 12.99 -19.09
C VAL A 149 -8.91 12.55 -18.78
N LEU A 150 -9.37 12.68 -17.53
CA LEU A 150 -10.71 12.31 -17.12
C LEU A 150 -11.80 13.26 -17.64
N ARG A 151 -11.46 14.50 -18.02
CA ARG A 151 -12.44 15.45 -18.60
C ARG A 151 -12.99 14.97 -19.94
N GLU A 152 -12.23 14.17 -20.69
CA GLU A 152 -12.70 13.52 -21.92
C GLU A 152 -13.78 12.45 -21.64
N CYS A 153 -14.07 12.16 -20.37
CA CYS A 153 -14.82 10.98 -19.92
C CYS A 153 -15.93 11.34 -18.94
N GLN A 154 -16.54 12.53 -19.09
CA GLN A 154 -17.63 13.00 -18.22
C GLN A 154 -18.67 11.90 -17.96
N GLY A 155 -19.03 11.72 -16.68
CA GLY A 155 -19.93 10.69 -16.20
C GLY A 155 -19.33 9.28 -16.00
N HIS A 156 -18.08 9.02 -16.40
CA HIS A 156 -17.48 7.67 -16.39
C HIS A 156 -16.39 7.43 -15.32
N TYR A 157 -16.24 8.31 -14.33
CA TYR A 157 -15.21 8.22 -13.26
C TYR A 157 -15.04 6.80 -12.70
N TYR A 158 -16.12 6.21 -12.16
CA TYR A 158 -16.10 4.88 -11.54
C TYR A 158 -15.81 3.71 -12.51
N ARG A 159 -15.95 3.90 -13.83
CA ARG A 159 -15.59 2.88 -14.84
C ARG A 159 -14.07 2.68 -14.93
N TYR A 160 -13.30 3.74 -14.71
CA TYR A 160 -11.84 3.72 -14.83
C TYR A 160 -11.13 3.84 -13.47
N HIS A 161 -11.83 4.25 -12.40
CA HIS A 161 -11.28 4.46 -11.05
C HIS A 161 -10.32 3.38 -10.56
N GLY A 162 -10.61 2.10 -10.85
CA GLY A 162 -9.76 0.97 -10.49
C GLY A 162 -8.34 0.97 -11.10
N ASP A 163 -8.04 1.83 -12.07
CA ASP A 163 -6.70 1.96 -12.69
C ASP A 163 -5.74 2.87 -11.91
N TRP A 164 -6.22 3.77 -11.04
CA TRP A 164 -5.38 4.65 -10.19
C TRP A 164 -5.70 4.57 -8.68
N ARG A 165 -6.75 3.82 -8.32
CA ARG A 165 -7.23 3.57 -6.96
C ARG A 165 -6.13 3.15 -5.97
N SER A 166 -5.32 2.15 -6.32
CA SER A 166 -4.24 1.63 -5.46
C SER A 166 -3.19 2.68 -5.13
N GLU A 167 -2.86 3.50 -6.12
CA GLU A 167 -1.85 4.54 -5.97
C GLU A 167 -2.39 5.68 -5.12
N THR A 168 -3.67 6.03 -5.28
CA THR A 168 -4.34 7.04 -4.47
C THR A 168 -4.44 6.65 -2.99
N GLN A 169 -4.79 5.40 -2.69
CA GLN A 169 -4.76 4.87 -1.32
C GLN A 169 -3.35 4.96 -0.71
N THR A 170 -2.31 4.67 -1.51
CA THR A 170 -0.91 4.72 -1.06
C THR A 170 -0.43 6.15 -0.86
N VAL A 171 -0.77 7.08 -1.76
CA VAL A 171 -0.50 8.51 -1.62
C VAL A 171 -1.15 9.08 -0.36
N VAL A 172 -2.45 8.82 -0.14
CA VAL A 172 -3.14 9.28 1.08
C VAL A 172 -2.50 8.70 2.34
N SER A 173 -2.11 7.43 2.34
CA SER A 173 -1.38 6.80 3.45
C SER A 173 -0.10 7.58 3.83
N LEU A 174 0.72 7.92 2.83
CA LEU A 174 1.97 8.64 3.04
C LEU A 174 1.73 10.11 3.43
N LEU A 175 0.73 10.78 2.85
CA LEU A 175 0.34 12.15 3.24
C LEU A 175 -0.19 12.20 4.68
N ALA A 176 -1.02 11.24 5.07
CA ALA A 176 -1.54 11.13 6.43
C ALA A 176 -0.42 10.82 7.44
N PHE A 177 0.53 9.95 7.08
CA PHE A 177 1.69 9.67 7.93
C PHE A 177 2.60 10.90 8.09
N MET A 178 2.87 11.60 6.98
CA MET A 178 3.66 12.84 6.98
C MET A 178 3.00 13.92 7.85
N HIS A 179 1.70 14.15 7.69
CA HIS A 179 0.96 15.12 8.50
C HIS A 179 0.93 14.73 9.98
N TRP A 180 0.75 13.44 10.30
CA TRP A 180 0.79 12.96 11.67
C TRP A 180 2.18 13.15 12.32
N LEU A 181 3.27 12.97 11.56
CA LEU A 181 4.63 13.27 12.03
C LEU A 181 4.87 14.78 12.29
N GLU A 182 4.14 15.66 11.59
CA GLU A 182 4.21 17.13 11.80
C GLU A 182 3.36 17.62 12.97
N THR A 183 2.16 17.05 13.15
CA THR A 183 1.10 17.64 13.99
C THR A 183 0.61 16.74 15.12
N GLY A 184 0.82 15.43 15.02
CA GLY A 184 0.26 14.41 15.93
C GLY A 184 -1.24 14.14 15.75
N ILE A 185 -1.91 14.76 14.77
CA ILE A 185 -3.35 14.58 14.48
C ILE A 185 -3.58 13.87 13.14
N LEU A 186 -4.85 13.52 12.86
CA LEU A 186 -5.26 12.89 11.61
C LEU A 186 -5.40 13.96 10.52
N LEU A 187 -4.79 13.74 9.36
CA LEU A 187 -5.05 14.53 8.15
C LEU A 187 -6.50 14.32 7.70
N MET A 188 -7.28 15.39 7.61
CA MET A 188 -8.68 15.32 7.20
C MET A 188 -8.82 15.11 5.69
N HIS A 189 -9.96 14.57 5.25
CA HIS A 189 -10.23 14.28 3.82
C HIS A 189 -10.10 15.52 2.92
N ASN A 190 -10.66 16.65 3.32
CA ASN A 190 -10.57 17.92 2.60
C ASN A 190 -9.13 18.49 2.56
N GLU A 191 -8.33 18.27 3.61
CA GLU A 191 -6.92 18.67 3.65
C GLU A 191 -6.07 17.78 2.74
N ALA A 192 -6.43 16.50 2.59
CA ALA A 192 -5.82 15.60 1.62
C ALA A 192 -6.16 16.00 0.17
N GLU A 193 -7.42 16.38 -0.11
CA GLU A 193 -7.83 16.94 -1.41
C GLU A 193 -7.08 18.22 -1.77
N GLU A 194 -6.92 19.14 -0.82
CA GLU A 194 -6.16 20.37 -1.02
C GLU A 194 -4.68 20.08 -1.33
N LYS A 195 -4.05 19.16 -0.59
CA LYS A 195 -2.66 18.72 -0.84
C LYS A 195 -2.46 18.10 -2.23
N LEU A 196 -3.49 17.45 -2.78
CA LEU A 196 -3.47 16.86 -4.12
C LEU A 196 -3.96 17.82 -5.22
N GLY A 197 -4.43 19.02 -4.87
CA GLY A 197 -5.01 19.97 -5.84
C GLY A 197 -6.38 19.57 -6.39
N LEU A 198 -7.08 18.62 -5.74
CA LEU A 198 -8.38 18.09 -6.18
C LEU A 198 -9.57 18.96 -5.73
N ASN A 199 -9.37 19.86 -4.78
CA ASN A 199 -10.41 20.70 -4.17
C ASN A 199 -11.22 21.60 -5.15
N THR A 200 -10.70 21.85 -6.35
CA THR A 200 -11.33 22.71 -7.39
C THR A 200 -11.76 21.88 -8.62
N SER A 201 -11.62 20.56 -8.56
CA SER A 201 -11.91 19.63 -9.66
C SER A 201 -13.36 19.14 -9.62
N GLU A 202 -13.93 18.79 -10.79
CA GLU A 202 -15.16 17.97 -10.85
C GLU A 202 -14.91 16.54 -10.32
N PHE A 203 -13.65 16.13 -10.20
CA PHE A 203 -13.21 14.84 -9.71
C PHE A 203 -12.46 15.00 -8.38
N GLY A 204 -13.14 14.72 -7.27
CA GLY A 204 -12.57 14.73 -5.92
C GLY A 204 -11.85 13.42 -5.54
N LEU A 205 -11.33 13.38 -4.31
CA LEU A 205 -10.77 12.19 -3.69
C LEU A 205 -11.90 11.30 -3.16
N ASP A 206 -11.97 10.05 -3.61
CA ASP A 206 -13.00 9.13 -3.12
C ASP A 206 -12.83 8.84 -1.60
N ILE A 207 -13.94 8.88 -0.87
CA ILE A 207 -13.96 8.74 0.59
C ILE A 207 -13.51 7.32 1.02
N GLU A 208 -13.84 6.27 0.25
CA GLU A 208 -13.39 4.91 0.55
C GLU A 208 -11.87 4.81 0.42
N ASP A 209 -11.28 5.46 -0.59
CA ASP A 209 -9.83 5.45 -0.81
C ASP A 209 -9.07 6.27 0.23
N TYR A 210 -9.63 7.39 0.68
CA TYR A 210 -9.12 8.10 1.85
C TYR A 210 -9.13 7.22 3.11
N LEU A 211 -10.26 6.57 3.41
CA LEU A 211 -10.39 5.70 4.58
C LEU A 211 -9.43 4.49 4.52
N ILE A 212 -9.23 3.90 3.33
CA ILE A 212 -8.25 2.82 3.12
C ILE A 212 -6.82 3.33 3.30
N GLY A 213 -6.48 4.52 2.77
CA GLY A 213 -5.17 5.14 2.96
C GLY A 213 -4.85 5.38 4.44
N VAL A 214 -5.83 5.86 5.21
CA VAL A 214 -5.70 6.00 6.68
C VAL A 214 -5.48 4.65 7.37
N CYS A 215 -6.11 3.56 6.89
CA CYS A 215 -5.84 2.20 7.39
C CYS A 215 -4.46 1.66 6.98
N PHE A 216 -3.85 2.16 5.91
CA PHE A 216 -2.48 1.79 5.53
C PHE A 216 -1.45 2.55 6.38
N MET A 217 -1.71 3.83 6.68
CA MET A 217 -0.85 4.65 7.53
C MET A 217 -0.68 4.05 8.93
N SER A 218 -1.74 3.46 9.51
CA SER A 218 -1.65 2.82 10.83
C SER A 218 -0.64 1.66 10.90
N ASN A 219 -0.27 1.06 9.76
CA ASN A 219 0.62 -0.10 9.71
C ASN A 219 2.11 0.30 9.95
N GLU A 220 2.49 1.54 9.65
CA GLU A 220 3.86 2.03 9.88
C GLU A 220 4.08 2.50 11.33
N LEU A 221 3.00 2.82 12.06
CA LEU A 221 3.08 3.34 13.42
C LEU A 221 3.73 2.38 14.44
N PRO A 222 3.46 1.06 14.48
CA PRO A 222 4.17 0.14 15.38
C PRO A 222 5.68 0.11 15.14
N ARG A 223 6.10 0.14 13.87
CA ARG A 223 7.52 0.18 13.49
C ARG A 223 8.16 1.50 13.88
N TYR A 224 7.45 2.61 13.68
CA TYR A 224 7.88 3.92 14.15
C TYR A 224 8.09 3.93 15.67
N VAL A 225 7.12 3.47 16.45
CA VAL A 225 7.17 3.41 17.93
C VAL A 225 8.38 2.62 18.43
N VAL A 226 8.62 1.42 17.92
CA VAL A 226 9.77 0.59 18.34
C VAL A 226 11.11 1.31 18.08
N ASN A 227 11.24 1.98 16.93
CA ASN A 227 12.47 2.69 16.59
C ASN A 227 12.65 3.97 17.43
N GLN A 228 11.59 4.71 17.73
CA GLN A 228 11.64 5.88 18.62
C GLN A 228 12.02 5.50 20.07
N VAL A 229 11.45 4.43 20.62
CA VAL A 229 11.85 3.89 21.93
C VAL A 229 13.31 3.44 21.94
N THR A 230 13.78 2.82 20.85
CA THR A 230 15.18 2.43 20.67
C THR A 230 16.12 3.64 20.60
N ALA A 231 15.64 4.77 20.07
CA ALA A 231 16.34 6.05 20.03
C ALA A 231 16.25 6.86 21.35
N GLY A 232 15.44 6.40 22.32
CA GLY A 232 15.28 7.04 23.63
C GLY A 232 14.05 7.94 23.80
N ASP A 233 13.16 8.04 22.81
CA ASP A 233 11.86 8.70 22.99
C ASP A 233 10.84 7.72 23.59
N TYR A 234 10.71 7.79 24.91
CA TYR A 234 9.76 7.00 25.71
C TYR A 234 8.35 7.62 25.78
N ASP A 235 8.16 8.84 25.25
CA ASP A 235 6.85 9.50 25.16
C ASP A 235 6.10 9.17 23.87
N CYS A 236 6.82 8.86 22.79
CA CYS A 236 6.26 8.43 21.50
C CYS A 236 5.20 7.32 21.62
N PRO A 237 5.43 6.18 22.32
CA PRO A 237 4.43 5.11 22.43
C PRO A 237 3.10 5.60 23.01
N ARG A 238 3.12 6.50 24.00
CA ARG A 238 1.92 7.08 24.62
C ARG A 238 1.13 7.93 23.62
N LYS A 239 1.82 8.75 22.83
CA LYS A 239 1.20 9.61 21.79
C LYS A 239 0.55 8.76 20.70
N VAL A 240 1.27 7.75 20.20
CA VAL A 240 0.80 6.84 19.15
C VAL A 240 -0.35 5.95 19.65
N LEU A 241 -0.26 5.43 20.87
CA LEU A 241 -1.32 4.59 21.46
C LEU A 241 -2.62 5.36 21.58
N LYS A 242 -2.58 6.62 22.05
CA LYS A 242 -3.76 7.49 22.09
C LYS A 242 -4.34 7.66 20.68
N PHE A 243 -3.52 8.08 19.73
CA PHE A 243 -3.95 8.30 18.34
C PHE A 243 -4.60 7.05 17.71
N LEU A 244 -3.97 5.88 17.82
CA LEU A 244 -4.52 4.62 17.31
C LEU A 244 -5.79 4.19 18.04
N THR A 245 -5.92 4.48 19.33
CA THR A 245 -7.14 4.17 20.11
C THR A 245 -8.31 5.03 19.64
N ASP A 246 -8.09 6.33 19.48
CA ASP A 246 -9.09 7.29 18.99
C ASP A 246 -9.49 6.95 17.54
N LEU A 247 -8.51 6.62 16.68
CA LEU A 247 -8.73 6.21 15.30
C LEU A 247 -9.54 4.90 15.20
N HIS A 248 -9.15 3.87 15.97
CA HIS A 248 -9.88 2.60 16.03
C HIS A 248 -11.27 2.74 16.67
N ALA A 249 -11.51 3.74 17.53
CA ALA A 249 -12.85 4.09 17.98
C ALA A 249 -13.68 4.73 16.86
N ALA A 250 -13.13 5.70 16.13
CA ALA A 250 -13.81 6.37 15.02
C ALA A 250 -14.22 5.38 13.91
N PHE A 251 -13.32 4.48 13.48
CA PHE A 251 -13.67 3.46 12.48
C PHE A 251 -14.74 2.46 12.95
N ARG A 252 -14.83 2.16 14.25
CA ARG A 252 -15.94 1.34 14.79
C ARG A 252 -17.29 2.06 14.69
N MET A 253 -17.32 3.40 14.79
CA MET A 253 -18.55 4.18 14.63
C MET A 253 -19.09 4.15 13.19
N LEU A 254 -18.24 3.90 12.19
CA LEU A 254 -18.67 3.77 10.78
C LEU A 254 -19.49 2.51 10.49
N ASN A 255 -19.54 1.53 11.42
CA ASN A 255 -20.33 0.30 11.33
C ASN A 255 -20.21 -0.45 9.99
N LEU A 256 -18.97 -0.58 9.50
CA LEU A 256 -18.64 -1.10 8.18
C LEU A 256 -19.11 -2.55 7.97
N ARG A 257 -19.69 -2.81 6.78
CA ARG A 257 -20.11 -4.14 6.31
C ARG A 257 -18.88 -4.99 5.94
N ASN A 258 -19.06 -6.28 5.64
CA ASN A 258 -17.97 -7.18 5.23
C ASN A 258 -17.47 -6.88 3.79
N ASP A 259 -16.77 -5.76 3.61
CA ASP A 259 -16.17 -5.29 2.36
C ASP A 259 -14.62 -5.28 2.42
N PHE A 260 -13.96 -4.58 1.50
CA PHE A 260 -12.50 -4.46 1.47
C PHE A 260 -11.97 -3.51 2.56
N LEU A 261 -12.58 -2.34 2.73
CA LEU A 261 -12.21 -1.38 3.76
C LEU A 261 -12.30 -2.01 5.15
N ARG A 262 -13.35 -2.79 5.43
CA ARG A 262 -13.52 -3.54 6.67
C ARG A 262 -12.38 -4.52 6.96
N LYS A 263 -11.91 -5.24 5.94
CA LYS A 263 -10.74 -6.15 6.07
C LYS A 263 -9.45 -5.41 6.42
N LYS A 264 -9.30 -4.17 5.95
CA LYS A 264 -8.15 -3.31 6.28
C LYS A 264 -8.27 -2.75 7.70
N PHE A 265 -9.43 -2.20 8.04
CA PHE A 265 -9.74 -1.75 9.40
C PHE A 265 -9.59 -2.87 10.45
N ASP A 266 -10.09 -4.09 10.20
CA ASP A 266 -9.97 -5.23 11.11
C ASP A 266 -8.50 -5.65 11.36
N GLY A 267 -7.55 -5.16 10.56
CA GLY A 267 -6.11 -5.30 10.75
C GLY A 267 -5.54 -4.36 11.82
N MET A 268 -6.07 -3.14 11.95
CA MET A 268 -5.58 -2.07 12.83
C MET A 268 -5.51 -2.49 14.31
N LYS A 269 -6.35 -3.44 14.75
CA LYS A 269 -6.31 -4.02 16.10
C LYS A 269 -4.98 -4.71 16.44
N TYR A 270 -4.28 -5.26 15.45
CA TYR A 270 -2.97 -5.89 15.64
C TYR A 270 -1.87 -4.85 15.83
N ASP A 271 -1.99 -3.71 15.16
CA ASP A 271 -1.04 -2.60 15.26
C ASP A 271 -1.24 -1.82 16.55
N LEU A 272 -2.50 -1.58 16.95
CA LEU A 272 -2.86 -1.07 18.27
C LEU A 272 -2.23 -1.94 19.38
N ARG A 273 -2.42 -3.27 19.31
CA ARG A 273 -1.85 -4.21 20.29
C ARG A 273 -0.32 -4.16 20.36
N ARG A 274 0.37 -4.07 19.22
CA ARG A 274 1.85 -3.95 19.19
C ARG A 274 2.32 -2.67 19.89
N VAL A 275 1.64 -1.55 19.66
CA VAL A 275 1.98 -0.28 20.32
C VAL A 275 1.66 -0.33 21.81
N GLU A 276 0.55 -0.97 22.20
CA GLU A 276 0.19 -1.21 23.60
C GLU A 276 1.23 -2.07 24.34
N GLU A 277 1.69 -3.17 23.72
CA GLU A 277 2.75 -4.03 24.26
C GLU A 277 4.06 -3.24 24.49
N VAL A 278 4.46 -2.38 23.55
CA VAL A 278 5.65 -1.50 23.72
C VAL A 278 5.44 -0.42 24.79
N TYR A 279 4.25 0.19 24.86
CA TYR A 279 3.96 1.20 25.89
C TYR A 279 3.91 0.60 27.29
N TYR A 280 3.32 -0.60 27.45
CA TYR A 280 3.37 -1.38 28.68
C TYR A 280 4.82 -1.62 29.09
N ASP A 281 5.65 -2.08 28.16
CA ASP A 281 7.07 -2.35 28.39
C ASP A 281 7.86 -1.11 28.88
N VAL A 282 7.58 0.06 28.31
CA VAL A 282 8.14 1.35 28.74
C VAL A 282 7.65 1.74 30.14
N LYS A 283 6.35 1.53 30.44
CA LYS A 283 5.75 1.88 31.74
C LYS A 283 6.28 1.00 32.87
N ILE A 284 6.36 -0.32 32.70
CA ILE A 284 6.85 -1.23 33.76
C ILE A 284 8.35 -1.05 34.07
N ARG A 285 9.14 -0.56 33.10
CA ARG A 285 10.58 -0.27 33.29
C ARG A 285 10.83 1.12 33.88
N GLY A 286 9.79 1.95 34.07
CA GLY A 286 9.93 3.31 34.59
C GLY A 286 10.70 4.25 33.65
N LEU A 287 10.66 4.01 32.33
CA LEU A 287 11.43 4.77 31.33
C LEU A 287 10.72 6.07 30.90
N ALA A 288 9.40 6.13 31.02
CA ALA A 288 8.64 7.35 30.80
C ALA A 288 8.85 8.33 31.97
N VAL A 289 9.00 9.62 31.67
CA VAL A 289 9.07 10.67 32.71
C VAL A 289 7.72 10.74 33.42
N ASN A 290 7.73 10.62 34.76
CA ASN A 290 6.54 10.47 35.60
C ASN A 290 5.59 11.69 35.56
N GLY A 291 4.67 11.70 34.59
CA GLY A 291 3.55 12.65 34.53
C GLY A 291 2.56 12.50 35.69
N ASP A 292 2.43 11.29 36.26
CA ASP A 292 1.42 10.93 37.26
C ASP A 292 1.74 11.45 38.69
N SER A 293 2.73 12.33 38.86
CA SER A 293 3.23 12.78 40.17
C SER A 293 2.33 13.83 40.88
N LYS A 294 1.13 14.14 40.38
CA LYS A 294 0.36 15.34 40.80
C LYS A 294 -1.18 15.27 40.87
N GLU A 295 -1.82 14.10 40.73
CA GLU A 295 -3.29 13.99 40.83
C GLU A 295 -3.84 13.16 42.00
N ASP A 296 -2.99 12.76 42.97
CA ASP A 296 -3.47 12.18 44.23
C ASP A 296 -2.95 12.94 45.47
N GLN A 297 -3.58 14.09 45.71
CA GLN A 297 -3.62 14.75 47.02
C GLN A 297 -5.10 14.87 47.40
N GLY A 298 -5.64 13.75 47.88
CA GLY A 298 -7.02 13.67 48.37
C GLY A 298 -7.32 14.76 49.42
N ILE A 299 -8.45 15.44 49.22
CA ILE A 299 -8.94 16.52 50.08
C ILE A 299 -9.12 15.98 51.52
N PRO A 300 -8.50 16.58 52.55
CA PRO A 300 -8.76 16.18 53.93
C PRO A 300 -10.18 16.62 54.31
N GLY A 301 -11.06 15.64 54.57
CA GLY A 301 -12.42 15.90 55.03
C GLY A 301 -12.43 16.62 56.38
N GLN A 302 -13.07 17.78 56.42
CA GLN A 302 -13.40 18.45 57.69
C GLN A 302 -14.62 17.77 58.31
N SER A 303 -14.51 17.46 59.60
CA SER A 303 -15.63 17.13 60.50
C SER A 303 -16.07 18.38 61.27
#